data_AF-A0A0Q6G7N8-F1
#
_entry.id   AF-A0A0Q6G7N8-F1
#
_cell.length_a   1.000
_cell.length_b   1.000
_cell.length_c   1.000
_cell.angle_alpha   90.00
_cell.angle_beta   90.00
_cell.angle_gamma   90.00
#
_symmetry.space_group_name_H-M   'P 1'
#
loop_
_entity.id
_entity.type
_entity.pdbx_description
1 polymer ?
#
loop_
_entity_poly.entity_id
_entity_poly.type
_entity_poly.pdbx_seq_one_letter_code
_entity_poly.pdbx_strand_id
1 'polypeptide(L)' 'MQDERDDMSGTSQGDDSARAGGRIEPVNLAVDHRKSEDEQVDDLVAELTALGMNPDREALRSVVRKRSS' A
#
# COMPACT_ATOMS: atom_id res chain seq x y z
N MET A 1 -48.98 -8.55 2.62
CA MET A 1 -48.92 -7.09 2.42
C MET A 1 -47.63 -6.64 3.06
N GLN A 2 -46.69 -6.22 2.21
CA GLN A 2 -45.42 -5.57 2.55
C GLN A 2 -45.73 -4.14 2.96
N ASP A 3 -45.07 -3.59 3.98
CA ASP A 3 -44.86 -2.15 4.07
C ASP A 3 -43.52 -1.89 4.77
N GLU A 4 -42.60 -1.45 3.93
CA GLU A 4 -41.28 -0.92 4.21
C GLU A 4 -41.40 0.36 5.05
N ARG A 5 -40.55 0.50 6.07
CA ARG A 5 -40.18 1.81 6.61
C ARG A 5 -38.69 1.83 6.89
N ASP A 6 -37.96 2.18 5.84
CA ASP A 6 -36.65 2.79 5.92
C ASP A 6 -36.78 4.10 6.73
N ASP A 7 -36.27 4.11 7.95
CA ASP A 7 -36.03 5.35 8.71
C ASP A 7 -34.58 5.75 8.52
N MET A 8 -34.33 6.47 7.41
CA MET A 8 -33.14 7.30 7.26
C MET A 8 -33.34 8.57 8.07
N SER A 9 -32.70 8.65 9.24
CA SER A 9 -32.43 9.93 9.88
C SER A 9 -31.07 9.94 10.59
N GLY A 10 -30.23 10.91 10.21
CA GLY A 10 -29.07 11.29 11.02
C GLY A 10 -27.75 11.60 10.30
N THR A 11 -27.75 12.32 9.17
CA THR A 11 -26.53 13.02 8.74
C THR A 11 -26.31 14.27 9.62
N SER A 12 -25.23 14.29 10.41
CA SER A 12 -24.52 15.50 10.90
C SER A 12 -23.20 15.03 11.50
N GLN A 13 -22.10 15.08 10.75
CA GLN A 13 -21.15 16.20 10.71
C GLN A 13 -20.37 16.36 12.03
N GLY A 14 -19.08 16.03 11.96
CA GLY A 14 -18.09 16.10 13.04
C GLY A 14 -17.19 14.87 12.93
N ASP A 15 -15.99 14.89 12.38
CA ASP A 15 -14.98 15.93 12.46
C ASP A 15 -14.09 15.78 11.22
N ASP A 16 -14.17 16.76 10.34
CA ASP A 16 -13.20 17.04 9.29
C ASP A 16 -11.90 17.54 9.96
N SER A 17 -11.34 16.73 10.84
CA SER A 17 -9.95 16.85 11.22
C SER A 17 -9.16 16.29 10.05
N ALA A 18 -8.97 17.18 9.07
CA ALA A 18 -7.87 17.21 8.14
C ALA A 18 -6.54 17.15 8.92
N ARG A 19 -6.25 16.00 9.52
CA ARG A 19 -4.90 15.61 9.90
C ARG A 19 -4.31 15.05 8.62
N ALA A 20 -3.78 15.94 7.79
CA ALA A 20 -2.74 15.63 6.82
C ALA A 20 -1.44 15.18 7.55
N GLY A 21 -1.58 14.28 8.51
CA GLY A 21 -0.50 13.46 9.03
C GLY A 21 -0.70 12.11 8.38
N GLY A 22 -0.13 11.94 7.19
CA GLY A 22 -0.17 10.67 6.49
C GLY A 22 0.28 9.58 7.45
N ARG A 23 -0.63 8.65 7.79
CA ARG A 23 -0.26 7.46 8.53
C ARG A 23 0.76 6.73 7.67
N ILE A 24 2.02 6.73 8.12
CA ILE A 24 3.06 5.90 7.52
C ILE A 24 2.82 4.49 8.04
N GLU A 25 1.89 3.79 7.40
CA GLU A 25 1.72 2.36 7.65
C GLU A 25 2.83 1.62 6.90
N PRO A 26 3.60 0.73 7.56
CA PRO A 26 4.60 -0.07 6.88
C PRO A 26 3.92 -0.98 5.86
N VAL A 27 4.28 -0.85 4.59
CA VAL A 27 3.79 -1.73 3.53
C VAL A 27 4.54 -3.06 3.61
N ASN A 28 3.82 -4.14 3.87
CA ASN A 28 4.35 -5.50 3.79
C ASN A 28 4.39 -5.93 2.32
N LEU A 29 5.51 -5.67 1.65
CA LEU A 29 5.77 -6.16 0.30
C LEU A 29 6.11 -7.65 0.38
N ALA A 30 5.36 -8.47 -0.35
CA ALA A 30 5.60 -9.91 -0.40
C ALA A 30 6.88 -10.19 -1.20
N VAL A 31 7.77 -10.99 -0.65
CA VAL A 31 9.03 -11.37 -1.31
C VAL A 31 9.03 -12.88 -1.51
N ASP A 32 9.15 -13.34 -2.75
CA ASP A 32 9.34 -14.75 -3.04
C ASP A 32 10.86 -15.06 -3.06
N HIS A 33 11.35 -15.67 -1.98
CA HIS A 33 12.76 -16.05 -1.84
C HIS A 33 13.21 -17.15 -2.82
N ARG A 34 12.29 -17.76 -3.58
CA ARG A 34 12.64 -18.72 -4.65
C ARG A 34 13.02 -18.02 -5.96
N LYS A 35 12.71 -16.73 -6.09
CA LYS A 35 13.09 -15.90 -7.24
C LYS A 35 14.52 -15.41 -7.11
N SER A 36 15.17 -15.17 -8.24
CA SER A 36 16.50 -14.53 -8.26
C SER A 36 16.44 -13.11 -7.69
N GLU A 37 17.57 -12.58 -7.22
CA GLU A 37 17.62 -11.22 -6.67
C GLU A 37 17.15 -10.17 -7.69
N ASP A 38 17.52 -10.32 -8.96
CA ASP A 38 17.09 -9.40 -10.02
C ASP A 38 15.57 -9.47 -10.27
N GLU A 39 14.97 -10.67 -10.26
CA GLU A 39 13.50 -10.83 -10.37
C GLU A 39 12.78 -10.21 -9.17
N GLN A 40 13.30 -10.38 -7.95
CA GLN A 40 12.73 -9.75 -6.75
C GLN A 40 12.82 -8.22 -6.81
N VAL A 41 13.88 -7.66 -7.40
CA VAL A 41 14.01 -6.22 -7.61
C VAL A 41 13.01 -5.74 -8.65
N ASP A 42 12.85 -6.46 -9.76
CA ASP A 42 11.93 -6.06 -10.83
C ASP A 42 10.47 -6.09 -10.36
N ASP A 43 10.07 -7.11 -9.58
CA ASP A 43 8.76 -7.18 -8.94
C ASP A 43 8.54 -5.98 -8.00
N LEU A 44 9.54 -5.64 -7.18
CA LEU A 44 9.45 -4.52 -6.24
C LEU A 44 9.38 -3.17 -6.95
N VAL A 45 10.11 -2.99 -8.06
CA VAL A 45 9.98 -1.82 -8.93
C VAL A 45 8.56 -1.72 -9.48
N ALA A 46 8.02 -2.82 -9.99
CA ALA A 46 6.67 -2.85 -10.56
C ALA A 46 5.60 -2.51 -9.52
N GLU A 47 5.69 -3.06 -8.31
CA GLU A 47 4.75 -2.79 -7.21
C GLU A 47 4.81 -1.32 -6.77
N LEU A 48 6.00 -0.77 -6.53
CA LEU A 48 6.15 0.63 -6.14
C LEU A 48 5.71 1.59 -7.26
N THR A 49 5.96 1.23 -8.53
CA THR A 49 5.47 1.99 -9.68
C THR A 49 3.94 1.95 -9.76
N ALA A 50 3.31 0.80 -9.48
CA ALA A 50 1.85 0.67 -9.43
C ALA A 50 1.22 1.52 -8.31
N LEU A 51 1.98 1.81 -7.25
CA LEU A 51 1.59 2.76 -6.19
C LEU A 51 1.81 4.23 -6.59
N GLY A 52 2.24 4.50 -7.82
CA GLY A 52 2.52 5.85 -8.33
C GLY A 52 3.87 6.42 -7.89
N MET A 53 4.76 5.57 -7.36
CA MET A 53 6.12 5.96 -6.99
C MET A 53 7.07 5.82 -8.18
N ASN A 54 8.24 6.47 -8.12
CA ASN A 54 9.30 6.28 -9.11
C ASN A 54 10.56 5.73 -8.41
N PRO A 55 10.63 4.41 -8.18
CA PRO A 55 11.72 3.81 -7.43
C PRO A 55 13.01 3.72 -8.25
N ASP A 56 14.16 3.91 -7.60
CA ASP A 56 15.47 3.62 -8.21
C ASP A 56 15.81 2.13 -8.06
N ARG A 57 15.95 1.46 -9.21
CA ARG A 57 16.27 0.03 -9.29
C ARG A 57 17.61 -0.31 -8.62
N GLU A 58 18.63 0.54 -8.73
CA GLU A 58 19.93 0.26 -8.12
C GLU A 58 19.87 0.36 -6.59
N ALA A 59 19.13 1.33 -6.06
CA ALA A 59 18.87 1.45 -4.64
C ALA A 59 18.12 0.21 -4.10
N LEU A 60 17.15 -0.31 -4.86
CA LEU A 60 16.38 -1.49 -4.47
C LEU A 60 17.21 -2.79 -4.47
N ARG A 61 18.22 -2.92 -5.35
CA ARG A 61 19.16 -4.07 -5.31
C ARG A 61 19.83 -4.21 -3.95
N SER A 62 20.26 -3.10 -3.34
CA SER A 62 20.87 -3.11 -2.01
C SER A 62 19.87 -3.56 -0.93
N VAL A 63 18.61 -3.14 -1.04
CA VAL A 63 17.53 -3.53 -0.12
C VAL A 63 17.23 -5.03 -0.24
N VAL A 64 17.09 -5.55 -1.46
CA VAL A 64 16.84 -6.98 -1.71
C VAL A 64 18.00 -7.81 -1.17
N ARG A 65 19.25 -7.45 -1.49
CA ARG A 65 20.45 -8.16 -1.00
C ARG A 65 20.56 -8.18 0.52
N LYS A 66 20.25 -7.07 1.20
CA LYS A 66 20.29 -6.99 2.68
C LYS A 66 19.24 -7.88 3.35
N ARG A 67 18.11 -8.15 2.68
CA ARG A 67 17.05 -9.04 3.20
C ARG A 67 17.32 -10.51 2.92
N SER A 68 18.19 -10.83 1.96
CA SER A 68 18.59 -12.19 1.61
C SER A 68 19.81 -12.70 2.40
N SER A 69 20.53 -11.81 3.08
CA SER A 69 21.65 -12.13 3.98
C SER A 69 21.20 -12.41 5.40
#